data_AF-A0A7S0ZVT2-F1
#
_entry.id   AF-A0A7S0ZVT2-F1
#
_cell.length_a   1.000
_cell.length_b   1.000
_cell.length_c   1.000
_cell.angle_alpha   90.00
_cell.angle_beta   90.00
_cell.angle_gamma   90.00
#
_symmetry.space_group_name_H-M   'P 1'
#
loop_
_entity.id
_entity.type
_entity.pdbx_description
1 polymer ?
#
loop_
_entity_poly.entity_id
_entity_poly.type
_entity_poly.pdbx_seq_one_letter_code
_entity_poly.pdbx_strand_id
1 'polypeptide(L)'
;GKCQDRLLPDPLDFYYALFRAMGQLCAWDKLGRFDDILGPQQVYNEAQYLAFTNRGPKPLKAKEGSQKVVGETLDKIIDFILNWAVNVAPADIRDSAKLARVKEELVEMAPYFNDMSTFFQMSNSDYVAANHANLQADNAWFWRDEYGDLACGVLDWGGFSRGPFAVRFIGC
;
A
#
# COMPACT_ATOMS: atom_id res chain seq x y z
N GLY A 1 5.31 12.73 18.65
CA GLY A 1 4.10 13.40 18.11
C GLY A 1 3.99 13.05 16.65
N LYS A 2 2.79 13.08 16.06
CA LYS A 2 2.60 12.69 14.66
C LYS A 2 3.36 13.60 13.68
N CYS A 3 3.77 13.04 12.54
CA CYS A 3 4.40 13.75 11.41
C CYS A 3 5.70 14.48 11.79
N GLN A 4 6.58 13.82 12.54
CA GLN A 4 7.85 14.38 13.03
C GLN A 4 9.08 13.81 12.31
N ASP A 5 8.90 13.14 11.17
CA ASP A 5 9.98 12.42 10.46
C ASP A 5 11.09 13.37 9.99
N ARG A 6 10.76 14.64 9.74
CA ARG A 6 11.73 15.73 9.46
C ARG A 6 12.71 16.02 10.59
N LEU A 7 12.46 15.49 11.80
CA LEU A 7 13.34 15.62 12.96
C LEU A 7 14.31 14.43 13.08
N LEU A 8 14.13 13.38 12.28
CA LEU A 8 15.03 12.24 12.28
C LEU A 8 16.40 12.67 11.69
N PRO A 9 17.53 12.28 12.31
CA PRO A 9 18.86 12.64 11.82
C PRO A 9 19.14 12.12 10.41
N ASP A 10 18.71 10.88 10.15
CA ASP A 10 18.72 10.24 8.83
C ASP A 10 17.39 9.47 8.67
N PRO A 11 16.35 10.09 8.09
CA PRO A 11 15.05 9.44 7.94
C PRO A 11 15.13 8.11 7.19
N LEU A 12 16.03 7.98 6.21
CA LEU A 12 16.12 6.82 5.35
C LEU A 12 16.52 5.57 6.13
N ASP A 13 17.50 5.68 7.02
CA ASP A 13 17.93 4.59 7.90
C ASP A 13 16.78 4.06 8.77
N PHE A 14 15.96 4.97 9.31
CA PHE A 14 14.82 4.62 10.16
C PHE A 14 13.73 3.91 9.36
N TYR A 15 13.43 4.40 8.15
CA TYR A 15 12.50 3.74 7.24
C TYR A 15 12.98 2.36 6.78
N TYR A 16 14.29 2.19 6.54
CA TYR A 16 14.85 0.87 6.28
C TYR A 16 14.69 -0.08 7.46
N ALA A 17 14.89 0.39 8.70
CA ALA A 17 14.65 -0.41 9.89
C ALA A 17 13.18 -0.87 9.98
N LEU A 18 12.23 0.05 9.75
CA LEU A 18 10.80 -0.25 9.71
C LEU A 18 10.46 -1.29 8.63
N PHE A 19 10.92 -1.08 7.40
CA PHE A 19 10.65 -2.02 6.30
C PHE A 19 11.27 -3.39 6.54
N ARG A 20 12.44 -3.46 7.17
CA ARG A 20 13.06 -4.72 7.58
C ARG A 20 12.20 -5.43 8.63
N ALA A 21 11.70 -4.72 9.63
CA ALA A 21 10.82 -5.28 10.66
C ALA A 21 9.49 -5.78 10.06
N MET A 22 8.88 -5.02 9.14
CA MET A 22 7.69 -5.48 8.41
C MET A 22 7.99 -6.73 7.57
N GLY A 23 9.12 -6.77 6.86
CA GLY A 23 9.55 -7.93 6.09
C GLY A 23 9.72 -9.18 6.96
N GLN A 24 10.32 -9.03 8.13
CA GLN A 24 10.43 -10.11 9.12
C GLN A 24 9.07 -10.59 9.62
N LEU A 25 8.14 -9.67 9.91
CA LEU A 25 6.78 -9.99 10.30
C LEU A 25 6.05 -10.79 9.21
N CYS A 26 6.15 -10.34 7.96
CA CYS A 26 5.61 -11.06 6.81
C CYS A 26 6.20 -12.48 6.72
N ALA A 27 7.52 -12.63 6.86
CA ALA A 27 8.19 -13.93 6.82
C ALA A 27 7.73 -14.86 7.95
N TRP A 28 7.54 -14.34 9.15
CA TRP A 28 6.98 -15.12 10.27
C TRP A 28 5.55 -15.60 10.01
N ASP A 29 4.71 -14.78 9.38
CA ASP A 29 3.38 -15.21 8.94
C ASP A 29 3.46 -16.34 7.92
N LYS A 30 4.38 -16.25 6.95
CA LYS A 30 4.62 -17.34 5.96
C LYS A 30 5.09 -18.64 6.58
N LEU A 31 5.70 -18.57 7.75
CA LEU A 31 6.10 -19.74 8.53
C LEU A 31 5.00 -20.25 9.47
N GLY A 32 3.79 -19.68 9.40
CA GLY A 32 2.64 -20.07 10.22
C GLY A 32 2.71 -19.59 11.67
N ARG A 33 3.64 -18.68 12.03
CA ARG A 33 3.81 -18.24 13.43
C ARG A 33 2.60 -17.50 14.00
N PHE A 34 1.72 -17.01 13.15
CA PHE A 34 0.50 -16.30 13.54
C PHE A 34 -0.76 -17.12 13.30
N ASP A 35 -0.66 -18.41 12.95
CA ASP A 35 -1.83 -19.21 12.61
C ASP A 35 -2.78 -19.41 13.79
N ASP A 36 -2.24 -19.46 15.01
CA ASP A 36 -3.04 -19.54 16.25
C ASP A 36 -3.88 -18.28 16.50
N ILE A 37 -3.52 -17.13 15.90
CA ILE A 37 -4.17 -15.83 16.12
C ILE A 37 -4.99 -15.43 14.89
N LEU A 38 -4.48 -15.64 13.69
CA LEU A 38 -5.04 -15.18 12.42
C LEU A 38 -5.69 -16.32 11.61
N GLY A 39 -5.69 -17.55 12.13
CA GLY A 39 -6.06 -18.75 11.40
C GLY A 39 -4.96 -19.20 10.43
N PRO A 40 -5.08 -20.35 9.78
CA PRO A 40 -4.09 -20.82 8.80
C PRO A 40 -4.02 -19.86 7.60
N GLN A 41 -2.82 -19.72 7.03
CA GLN A 41 -2.67 -18.97 5.79
C GLN A 41 -3.41 -19.66 4.64
N GLN A 42 -4.23 -18.92 3.91
CA GLN A 42 -4.78 -19.41 2.65
C GLN A 42 -3.66 -19.54 1.63
N VAL A 43 -3.62 -20.67 0.91
CA VAL A 43 -2.67 -20.89 -0.18
C VAL A 43 -3.37 -20.52 -1.48
N TYR A 44 -2.74 -19.65 -2.27
CA TYR A 44 -3.25 -19.30 -3.58
C TYR A 44 -3.39 -20.54 -4.45
N ASN A 45 -4.56 -20.64 -5.10
CA ASN A 45 -4.81 -21.64 -6.11
C ASN A 45 -5.44 -20.96 -7.31
N GLU A 46 -4.74 -20.99 -8.44
CA GLU A 46 -5.17 -20.32 -9.67
C GLU A 46 -6.51 -20.84 -10.17
N ALA A 47 -6.76 -22.16 -10.11
CA ALA A 47 -8.03 -22.72 -10.55
C ALA A 47 -9.21 -22.26 -9.68
N GLN A 48 -9.03 -22.19 -8.35
CA GLN A 48 -10.04 -21.66 -7.44
C GLN A 48 -10.26 -20.16 -7.65
N TYR A 49 -9.18 -19.39 -7.83
CA TYR A 49 -9.24 -17.98 -8.17
C TYR A 49 -10.04 -17.76 -9.46
N LEU A 50 -9.64 -18.41 -10.55
CA LEU A 50 -10.30 -18.29 -11.86
C LEU A 50 -11.77 -18.73 -11.79
N ALA A 51 -12.10 -19.76 -11.00
CA ALA A 51 -13.49 -20.17 -10.79
C ALA A 51 -14.31 -19.09 -10.04
N PHE A 52 -13.73 -18.45 -9.02
CA PHE A 52 -14.37 -17.38 -8.26
C PHE A 52 -14.45 -16.05 -9.05
N THR A 53 -13.45 -15.76 -9.88
CA THR A 53 -13.35 -14.53 -10.67
C THR A 53 -13.80 -14.70 -12.11
N ASN A 54 -14.45 -15.81 -12.46
CA ASN A 54 -15.04 -16.03 -13.78
C ASN A 54 -16.21 -15.06 -14.01
N ARG A 55 -15.86 -13.81 -14.30
CA ARG A 55 -16.78 -12.74 -14.61
C ARG A 55 -16.91 -12.67 -16.12
N GLY A 56 -18.15 -12.65 -16.60
CA GLY A 56 -18.42 -12.36 -18.00
C GLY A 56 -17.80 -11.01 -18.42
N PRO A 57 -17.52 -10.81 -19.72
CA PRO A 57 -16.94 -9.57 -20.21
C PRO A 57 -17.81 -8.37 -19.79
N LYS A 58 -17.17 -7.33 -19.22
CA LYS A 58 -17.85 -6.08 -18.89
C LYS A 58 -18.34 -5.40 -20.19
N PRO A 59 -19.60 -4.93 -20.25
CA PRO A 59 -20.09 -4.13 -21.36
C PRO A 59 -19.20 -2.89 -21.59
N LEU A 60 -19.06 -2.46 -22.84
CA LEU A 60 -18.25 -1.27 -23.18
C LEU A 60 -18.65 -0.04 -22.34
N LYS A 61 -19.95 0.19 -22.17
CA LYS A 61 -20.50 1.27 -21.32
C LYS A 61 -20.01 1.24 -19.87
N ALA A 62 -19.78 0.05 -19.31
CA ALA A 62 -19.26 -0.08 -17.95
C ALA A 62 -17.78 0.30 -17.86
N LYS A 63 -17.00 -0.02 -18.91
CA LYS A 63 -15.60 0.41 -19.02
C LYS A 63 -15.52 1.94 -19.14
N GLU A 64 -16.28 2.50 -20.08
CA GLU A 64 -16.36 3.96 -20.29
C GLU A 64 -16.82 4.69 -19.03
N GLY A 65 -17.81 4.13 -18.31
CA GLY A 65 -18.28 4.67 -17.03
C GLY A 65 -17.19 4.70 -15.96
N SER A 66 -16.40 3.63 -15.83
CA SER A 66 -15.26 3.58 -14.90
C SER A 66 -14.20 4.62 -15.24
N GLN A 67 -13.87 4.74 -16.53
CA GLN A 67 -12.89 5.71 -17.03
C GLN A 67 -13.35 7.14 -16.79
N LYS A 68 -14.63 7.42 -17.02
CA LYS A 68 -15.24 8.72 -16.77
C LYS A 68 -15.16 9.11 -15.29
N VAL A 69 -15.59 8.22 -14.39
CA VAL A 69 -15.57 8.49 -12.94
C VAL A 69 -14.14 8.75 -12.45
N VAL A 70 -13.19 7.91 -12.86
CA VAL A 70 -11.77 8.09 -12.49
C VAL A 70 -11.22 9.39 -13.07
N GLY A 71 -11.49 9.68 -14.35
CA GLY A 71 -11.06 10.92 -15.01
C GLY A 71 -11.58 12.18 -14.32
N GLU A 72 -12.87 12.24 -14.02
CA GLU A 72 -13.50 13.38 -13.33
C GLU A 72 -12.99 13.54 -11.88
N THR A 73 -12.66 12.42 -11.22
CA THR A 73 -12.06 12.46 -9.87
C THR A 73 -10.64 13.01 -9.94
N LEU A 74 -9.85 12.57 -10.92
CA LEU A 74 -8.48 13.05 -11.11
C LEU A 74 -8.43 14.50 -11.55
N ASP A 75 -9.40 14.98 -12.32
CA ASP A 75 -9.52 16.41 -12.65
C ASP A 75 -9.63 17.28 -11.38
N LYS A 76 -10.46 16.86 -10.42
CA LYS A 76 -10.61 17.57 -9.14
C LYS A 76 -9.34 17.51 -8.28
N ILE A 77 -8.67 16.36 -8.26
CA ILE A 77 -7.42 16.18 -7.51
C ILE A 77 -6.31 17.05 -8.11
N ILE A 78 -6.19 17.07 -9.44
CA ILE A 78 -5.19 17.88 -10.15
C ILE A 78 -5.46 19.37 -9.94
N ASP A 79 -6.72 19.82 -10.04
CA ASP A 79 -7.10 21.20 -9.71
C ASP A 79 -6.71 21.55 -8.27
N PHE A 80 -7.03 20.67 -7.32
CA PHE A 80 -6.65 20.86 -5.92
C PHE A 80 -5.12 20.99 -5.75
N ILE A 81 -4.34 20.07 -6.33
CA ILE A 81 -2.87 20.09 -6.21
C ILE A 81 -2.28 21.36 -6.83
N LEU A 82 -2.75 21.76 -8.00
CA LEU A 82 -2.19 22.89 -8.75
C LEU A 82 -2.62 24.26 -8.20
N ASN A 83 -3.87 24.39 -7.76
CA ASN A 83 -4.47 25.69 -7.47
C ASN A 83 -4.71 25.95 -5.97
N TRP A 84 -4.93 24.90 -5.17
CA TRP A 84 -5.30 25.04 -3.76
C TRP A 84 -4.17 24.61 -2.80
N ALA A 85 -3.42 23.58 -3.17
CA ALA A 85 -2.37 23.00 -2.34
C ALA A 85 -0.99 23.63 -2.58
N VAL A 86 -0.88 24.82 -3.19
CA VAL A 86 0.41 25.41 -3.61
C VAL A 86 1.45 25.52 -2.49
N ASN A 87 0.98 25.77 -1.26
CA ASN A 87 1.84 25.90 -0.06
C ASN A 87 2.11 24.58 0.67
N VAL A 88 1.45 23.49 0.25
CA VAL A 88 1.54 22.16 0.86
C VAL A 88 2.24 21.17 -0.07
N ALA A 89 1.85 21.18 -1.35
CA ALA A 89 2.39 20.32 -2.39
C ALA A 89 3.74 20.88 -2.90
N PRO A 90 4.82 20.10 -2.77
CA PRO A 90 6.12 20.42 -3.36
C PRO A 90 6.04 20.75 -4.86
N ALA A 91 6.96 21.57 -5.35
CA ALA A 91 6.94 22.04 -6.74
C ALA A 91 7.02 20.89 -7.76
N ASP A 92 7.74 19.81 -7.42
CA ASP A 92 7.88 18.61 -8.25
C ASP A 92 6.60 17.76 -8.35
N ILE A 93 5.73 17.81 -7.32
CA ILE A 93 4.39 17.20 -7.31
C ILE A 93 3.38 18.06 -8.09
N ARG A 94 3.61 19.37 -8.17
CA ARG A 94 2.80 20.33 -8.95
C ARG A 94 3.21 20.42 -10.42
N ASP A 95 4.01 19.48 -10.90
CA ASP A 95 4.36 19.35 -12.32
C ASP A 95 3.13 18.89 -13.13
N SER A 96 2.57 19.80 -13.91
CA SER A 96 1.35 19.54 -14.68
C SER A 96 1.51 18.43 -15.72
N ALA A 97 2.71 18.25 -16.28
CA ALA A 97 2.96 17.19 -17.26
C ALA A 97 2.98 15.82 -16.57
N LYS A 98 3.60 15.71 -15.39
CA LYS A 98 3.55 14.47 -14.59
C LYS A 98 2.13 14.15 -14.16
N LEU A 99 1.37 15.14 -13.68
CA LEU A 99 -0.02 14.95 -13.26
C LEU A 99 -0.91 14.53 -14.43
N ALA A 100 -0.74 15.12 -15.61
CA ALA A 100 -1.46 14.72 -16.82
C ALA A 100 -1.15 13.26 -17.20
N ARG A 101 0.12 12.85 -17.12
CA ARG A 101 0.53 11.46 -17.37
C ARG A 101 -0.07 10.49 -16.37
N VAL A 102 -0.04 10.82 -15.07
CA VAL A 102 -0.70 10.00 -14.02
C VAL A 102 -2.19 9.86 -14.30
N LYS A 103 -2.84 10.94 -14.78
CA LYS A 103 -4.26 10.88 -15.17
C LYS A 103 -4.49 9.89 -16.31
N GLU A 104 -3.69 9.98 -17.37
CA GLU A 104 -3.79 9.10 -18.53
C GLU A 104 -3.66 7.63 -18.11
N GLU A 105 -2.59 7.29 -17.38
CA GLU A 105 -2.30 5.93 -16.93
C GLU A 105 -3.43 5.39 -16.00
N LEU A 106 -3.91 6.19 -15.04
CA LEU A 106 -4.99 5.76 -14.14
C LEU A 106 -6.34 5.61 -14.85
N VAL A 107 -6.64 6.44 -15.85
CA VAL A 107 -7.85 6.30 -16.66
C VAL A 107 -7.76 5.05 -17.55
N GLU A 108 -6.60 4.75 -18.12
CA GLU A 108 -6.37 3.51 -18.87
C GLU A 108 -6.59 2.28 -17.97
N MET A 109 -6.04 2.31 -16.75
CA MET A 109 -6.12 1.21 -15.79
C MET A 109 -7.50 1.05 -15.13
N ALA A 110 -8.34 2.09 -15.14
CA ALA A 110 -9.60 2.15 -14.40
C ALA A 110 -10.51 0.91 -14.56
N PRO A 111 -10.72 0.36 -15.78
CA PRO A 111 -11.57 -0.82 -15.95
C PRO A 111 -11.08 -2.08 -15.22
N TYR A 112 -9.79 -2.14 -14.91
CA TYR A 112 -9.06 -3.29 -14.37
C TYR A 112 -8.77 -3.19 -12.87
N PHE A 113 -9.04 -2.05 -12.22
CA PHE A 113 -8.74 -1.86 -10.80
C PHE A 113 -9.30 -2.96 -9.90
N ASN A 114 -10.53 -3.43 -10.16
CA ASN A 114 -11.13 -4.50 -9.37
C ASN A 114 -10.41 -5.84 -9.56
N ASP A 115 -9.99 -6.15 -10.80
CA ASP A 115 -9.32 -7.43 -11.08
C ASP A 115 -7.91 -7.43 -10.48
N MET A 116 -7.18 -6.31 -10.61
CA MET A 116 -5.89 -6.11 -9.94
C MET A 116 -6.01 -6.15 -8.42
N SER A 117 -6.99 -5.44 -7.83
CA SER A 117 -7.24 -5.46 -6.39
C SER A 117 -7.62 -6.85 -5.91
N THR A 118 -8.51 -7.57 -6.60
CA THR A 118 -8.89 -8.93 -6.21
C THR A 118 -7.67 -9.86 -6.22
N PHE A 119 -6.87 -9.82 -7.28
CA PHE A 119 -5.67 -10.66 -7.39
C PHE A 119 -4.63 -10.34 -6.30
N PHE A 120 -4.15 -9.09 -6.24
CA PHE A 120 -3.03 -8.71 -5.38
C PHE A 120 -3.42 -8.47 -3.92
N GLN A 121 -4.69 -8.17 -3.62
CA GLN A 121 -5.13 -7.80 -2.27
C GLN A 121 -5.94 -8.85 -1.55
N MET A 122 -6.63 -9.74 -2.29
CA MET A 122 -7.63 -10.64 -1.68
C MET A 122 -7.36 -12.11 -1.92
N SER A 123 -6.80 -12.47 -3.08
CA SER A 123 -6.79 -13.88 -3.50
C SER A 123 -5.41 -14.52 -3.54
N ASN A 124 -4.38 -13.79 -3.94
CA ASN A 124 -3.05 -14.37 -4.06
C ASN A 124 -2.26 -14.23 -2.76
N SER A 125 -2.10 -15.37 -2.08
CA SER A 125 -1.36 -15.50 -0.84
C SER A 125 0.06 -14.97 -0.93
N ASP A 126 0.73 -15.02 -2.09
CA ASP A 126 2.11 -14.54 -2.23
C ASP A 126 2.22 -13.03 -1.98
N TYR A 127 1.13 -12.29 -2.17
CA TYR A 127 1.06 -10.85 -1.95
C TYR A 127 0.43 -10.46 -0.60
N VAL A 128 -0.06 -11.44 0.16
CA VAL A 128 -0.76 -11.23 1.44
C VAL A 128 0.06 -11.83 2.58
N ALA A 129 0.31 -11.02 3.62
CA ALA A 129 0.95 -11.48 4.84
C ALA A 129 0.50 -10.65 6.05
N ALA A 130 0.78 -11.15 7.26
CA ALA A 130 0.56 -10.38 8.48
C ALA A 130 1.38 -9.08 8.44
N ASN A 131 0.72 -7.96 8.72
CA ASN A 131 1.32 -6.64 8.69
C ASN A 131 0.74 -5.75 9.80
N HIS A 132 1.47 -4.69 10.13
CA HIS A 132 1.12 -3.77 11.21
C HIS A 132 -0.08 -2.84 10.89
N ALA A 133 -0.36 -2.62 9.60
CA ALA A 133 -1.34 -1.66 9.08
C ALA A 133 -1.16 -0.17 9.43
N ASN A 134 -0.24 0.20 10.33
CA ASN A 134 0.04 1.59 10.72
C ASN A 134 1.54 1.80 11.06
N LEU A 135 2.45 1.41 10.17
CA LEU A 135 3.90 1.38 10.44
C LEU A 135 4.60 2.70 10.09
N GLN A 136 4.41 3.70 10.92
CA GLN A 136 5.08 5.00 10.84
C GLN A 136 6.16 5.10 11.94
N ALA A 137 7.14 6.00 11.78
CA ALA A 137 8.27 6.10 12.72
C ALA A 137 7.86 6.48 14.15
N ASP A 138 6.75 7.17 14.33
CA ASP A 138 6.17 7.49 15.64
C ASP A 138 5.45 6.31 16.32
N ASN A 139 5.20 5.22 15.59
CA ASN A 139 4.71 3.93 16.11
C ASN A 139 5.84 2.92 16.30
N ALA A 140 7.08 3.38 16.39
CA ALA A 140 8.23 2.53 16.64
C ALA A 140 9.17 3.13 17.67
N TRP A 141 9.96 2.27 18.31
CA TRP A 141 11.15 2.68 19.04
C TRP A 141 12.37 2.07 18.37
N PHE A 142 13.48 2.82 18.39
CA PHE A 142 14.69 2.48 17.66
C PHE A 142 15.86 2.30 18.61
N TRP A 143 16.75 1.38 18.28
CA TRP A 143 18.03 1.20 18.97
C TRP A 143 19.08 0.73 17.97
N ARG A 144 20.34 0.82 18.37
CA ARG A 144 21.43 0.15 17.65
C ARG A 144 21.70 -1.19 18.32
N ASP A 145 21.77 -2.25 17.52
CA ASP A 145 22.12 -3.58 18.02
C ASP A 145 23.62 -3.70 18.33
N GLU A 146 24.08 -4.91 18.69
CA GLU A 146 25.47 -5.18 19.00
C GLU A 146 26.45 -4.97 17.82
N TYR A 147 25.95 -4.90 16.58
CA TYR A 147 26.73 -4.64 15.37
C TYR A 147 26.68 -3.15 14.97
N GLY A 148 25.90 -2.34 15.68
CA GLY A 148 25.70 -0.93 15.40
C GLY A 148 24.60 -0.65 14.38
N ASP A 149 23.91 -1.69 13.89
CA ASP A 149 22.83 -1.57 12.92
C ASP A 149 21.58 -0.99 13.58
N LEU A 150 20.89 -0.08 12.87
CA LEU A 150 19.63 0.46 13.36
C LEU A 150 18.53 -0.62 13.25
N ALA A 151 17.95 -0.95 14.39
CA ALA A 151 16.82 -1.84 14.54
C ALA A 151 15.62 -1.08 15.13
N CYS A 152 14.44 -1.66 14.99
CA CYS A 152 13.22 -1.10 15.57
C CYS A 152 12.29 -2.17 16.12
N GLY A 153 11.47 -1.74 17.07
CA GLY A 153 10.33 -2.46 17.59
C GLY A 153 9.09 -1.62 17.36
N VAL A 154 7.95 -2.28 17.22
CA VAL A 154 6.71 -1.65 16.75
C VAL A 154 5.64 -1.65 17.84
N LEU A 155 4.90 -0.55 17.94
CA LEU A 155 3.81 -0.28 18.88
C LEU A 155 2.50 -0.11 18.09
N ASP A 156 1.35 -0.12 18.78
CA ASP A 156 0.03 0.13 18.19
C ASP A 156 -0.48 -0.97 17.23
N TRP A 157 -0.52 -2.21 17.74
CA TRP A 157 -0.95 -3.40 17.01
C TRP A 157 -2.46 -3.51 16.77
N GLY A 158 -3.25 -2.43 16.96
CA GLY A 158 -4.71 -2.46 16.81
C GLY A 158 -5.19 -2.84 15.40
N GLY A 159 -4.34 -2.61 14.39
CA GLY A 159 -4.59 -2.97 13.00
C GLY A 159 -3.94 -4.27 12.54
N PHE A 160 -3.36 -5.07 13.44
CA PHE A 160 -2.63 -6.27 13.08
C PHE A 160 -3.53 -7.30 12.39
N SER A 161 -3.28 -7.52 11.10
CA SER A 161 -4.04 -8.47 10.30
C SER A 161 -3.23 -8.95 9.10
N ARG A 162 -3.73 -9.98 8.40
CA ARG A 162 -3.26 -10.27 7.05
C ARG A 162 -3.81 -9.24 6.07
N GLY A 163 -2.98 -8.84 5.12
CA GLY A 163 -3.34 -7.92 4.05
C GLY A 163 -2.26 -7.81 2.99
N PRO A 164 -2.54 -7.11 1.87
CA PRO A 164 -1.56 -6.88 0.81
C PRO A 164 -0.37 -6.08 1.32
N PHE A 165 0.86 -6.59 1.16
CA PHE A 165 2.03 -5.85 1.64
C PHE A 165 2.18 -4.50 0.93
N ALA A 166 1.95 -4.44 -0.39
CA ALA A 166 2.20 -3.26 -1.21
C ALA A 166 1.36 -2.05 -0.78
N VAL A 167 0.09 -2.27 -0.43
CA VAL A 167 -0.81 -1.18 0.02
C VAL A 167 -0.47 -0.73 1.44
N ARG A 168 0.09 -1.62 2.26
CA ARG A 168 0.38 -1.36 3.67
C ARG A 168 1.66 -0.58 3.89
N PHE A 169 2.50 -0.46 2.85
CA PHE A 169 3.64 0.46 2.83
C PHE A 169 3.27 1.91 2.47
N ILE A 170 2.12 2.16 1.84
CA ILE A 170 1.72 3.50 1.35
C ILE A 170 1.40 4.49 2.50
N GLY A 171 1.35 4.02 3.75
CA GLY A 171 1.14 4.83 4.96
C GLY A 171 2.29 4.78 5.96
N CYS A 172 3.49 4.38 5.54
CA CYS A 172 4.72 4.53 6.32
C CYS A 172 5.33 5.90 6.04
#